data_AF-A0A1B9IXJ9-F1
#
_entry.id   AF-A0A1B9IXJ9-F1
#
_cell.length_a   1.000
_cell.length_b   1.000
_cell.length_c   1.000
_cell.angle_alpha   90.00
_cell.angle_beta   90.00
_cell.angle_gamma   90.00
#
_symmetry.space_group_name_H-M   'P 1'
#
loop_
_entity.id
_entity.type
_entity.pdbx_description
1 polymer ?
#
loop_
_entity_poly.entity_id
_entity_poly.type
_entity_poly.pdbx_seq_one_letter_code
_entity_poly.pdbx_strand_id
1 'polypeptide(L)'
;MCKIQPIHSIIIICLLHLSLATPLIKRYSSVKIQSYRSLKCLSPVAPPAEWEDGTKVTTVNCTSAVEWDINPGSDSILISGTNWALDAGTGDQDNAIIKIWQSYPGLFQQTWYLTDDDMIAITGGTQCLDEGVNGPQTYTCLDGNTNQDIFFPVSVWNIIGTTPTVPGVSPSIPSGPVYVDHPVSEGRRIHPYGRPDLCVMVGNGAASVNQLVDIAYCLPNTSPYVDLQLWNITLNTPAHVFLQAHPTLCLDAGQAPENGTRLTTYGCGSPYTRQNWLWDGTALALDSRNPSKALQLCLDVELNSPTTPQQPYDRLERLQIWTCFEGNRQQVFSVSGHEPADDC
;
A
#
# COMPACT_ATOMS: atom_id res chain seq x y z
N MET A 1 -79.70 26.47 -12.99
CA MET A 1 -78.99 25.18 -12.79
C MET A 1 -77.52 25.41 -13.10
N CYS A 2 -76.71 25.68 -12.08
CA CYS A 2 -75.27 25.93 -12.21
C CYS A 2 -74.55 24.59 -12.03
N LYS A 3 -73.83 24.11 -13.05
CA LYS A 3 -73.06 22.86 -12.99
C LYS A 3 -71.62 23.17 -12.58
N ILE A 4 -71.22 22.61 -11.44
CA ILE A 4 -69.86 22.64 -10.89
C ILE A 4 -69.04 21.56 -11.61
N GLN A 5 -67.90 21.94 -12.22
CA GLN A 5 -66.89 21.01 -12.76
C GLN A 5 -65.81 20.74 -11.71
N PRO A 6 -65.28 19.51 -11.59
CA PRO A 6 -64.27 19.16 -10.60
C PRO A 6 -62.84 19.49 -11.09
N ILE A 7 -62.08 20.12 -10.21
CA ILE A 7 -60.65 20.43 -10.37
C ILE A 7 -59.86 19.12 -10.21
N HIS A 8 -59.15 18.70 -11.26
CA HIS A 8 -58.17 17.61 -11.18
C HIS A 8 -56.86 18.14 -10.60
N SER A 9 -56.51 17.73 -9.39
CA SER A 9 -55.18 17.92 -8.81
C SER A 9 -54.16 17.02 -9.53
N ILE A 10 -53.25 17.63 -10.28
CA ILE A 10 -52.08 16.97 -10.85
C ILE A 10 -50.99 16.94 -9.78
N ILE A 11 -50.66 15.75 -9.29
CA ILE A 11 -49.53 15.50 -8.39
C ILE A 11 -48.27 15.46 -9.26
N ILE A 12 -47.43 16.48 -9.15
CA ILE A 12 -46.09 16.51 -9.75
C ILE A 12 -45.16 15.68 -8.84
N ILE A 13 -44.85 14.46 -9.27
CA ILE A 13 -43.82 13.62 -8.66
C ILE A 13 -42.47 14.22 -9.06
N CYS A 14 -41.83 14.91 -8.12
CA CYS A 14 -40.47 15.40 -8.26
C CYS A 14 -39.52 14.18 -8.20
N LEU A 15 -39.06 13.70 -9.37
CA LEU A 15 -38.02 12.69 -9.49
C LEU A 15 -36.68 13.30 -9.01
N LEU A 16 -36.40 13.12 -7.72
CA LEU A 16 -35.07 13.27 -7.15
C LEU A 16 -34.13 12.34 -7.91
N HIS A 17 -33.28 12.93 -8.75
CA HIS A 17 -32.16 12.21 -9.34
C HIS A 17 -31.21 11.87 -8.18
N LEU A 18 -31.14 10.59 -7.83
CA LEU A 18 -30.03 10.08 -7.02
C LEU A 18 -28.75 10.30 -7.82
N SER A 19 -28.00 11.34 -7.50
CA SER A 19 -26.61 11.46 -7.93
C SER A 19 -25.87 10.29 -7.29
N LEU A 20 -25.56 9.26 -8.07
CA LEU A 20 -24.55 8.28 -7.68
C LEU A 20 -23.26 9.07 -7.51
N ALA A 21 -22.72 9.09 -6.29
CA ALA A 21 -21.39 9.63 -6.05
C ALA A 21 -20.43 8.84 -6.95
N THR A 22 -19.79 9.52 -7.89
CA THR A 22 -18.68 8.93 -8.64
C THR A 22 -17.59 8.54 -7.62
N PRO A 23 -16.98 7.35 -7.73
CA PRO A 23 -15.87 7.00 -6.86
C PRO A 23 -14.81 8.11 -6.93
N LEU A 24 -14.26 8.50 -5.78
CA LEU A 24 -13.13 9.42 -5.69
C LEU A 24 -11.91 8.69 -6.23
N ILE A 25 -11.67 8.81 -7.54
CA ILE A 25 -10.52 8.19 -8.18
C ILE A 25 -9.28 9.02 -7.80
N LYS A 26 -8.22 8.34 -7.34
CA LYS A 26 -7.02 8.94 -6.77
C LYS A 26 -6.17 9.62 -7.85
N ARG A 27 -5.94 10.93 -7.68
CA ARG A 27 -4.94 11.68 -8.44
C ARG A 27 -3.64 11.72 -7.64
N TYR A 28 -2.53 11.44 -8.30
CA TYR A 28 -1.21 11.62 -7.75
C TYR A 28 -0.50 12.73 -8.53
N SER A 29 0.11 13.66 -7.83
CA SER A 29 0.90 14.73 -8.43
C SER A 29 2.24 14.79 -7.73
N SER A 30 3.30 15.03 -8.49
CA SER A 30 4.67 15.08 -7.96
C SER A 30 5.05 13.86 -7.12
N VAL A 31 4.80 12.66 -7.64
CA VAL A 31 5.11 11.39 -6.95
C VAL A 31 6.26 10.66 -7.63
N LYS A 32 7.06 9.92 -6.87
CA LYS A 32 7.98 8.90 -7.39
C LYS A 32 7.22 7.60 -7.60
N ILE A 33 7.63 6.83 -8.60
CA ILE A 33 7.14 5.47 -8.83
C ILE A 33 8.31 4.55 -8.51
N GLN A 34 8.28 3.86 -7.37
CA GLN A 34 9.36 3.00 -6.87
C GLN A 34 9.08 1.55 -7.20
N SER A 35 10.06 0.85 -7.76
CA SER A 35 9.97 -0.58 -7.98
C SER A 35 9.99 -1.32 -6.65
N TYR A 36 9.05 -2.25 -6.44
CA TYR A 36 9.11 -3.14 -5.29
C TYR A 36 10.35 -4.05 -5.33
N ARG A 37 10.82 -4.41 -6.52
CA ARG A 37 11.96 -5.32 -6.73
C ARG A 37 13.29 -4.70 -6.31
N SER A 38 13.56 -3.47 -6.72
CA SER A 38 14.88 -2.84 -6.54
C SER A 38 14.89 -1.69 -5.52
N LEU A 39 13.72 -1.29 -5.01
CA LEU A 39 13.51 -0.10 -4.17
C LEU A 39 14.03 1.20 -4.80
N LYS A 40 14.32 1.18 -6.10
CA LYS A 40 14.73 2.33 -6.90
C LYS A 40 13.52 2.91 -7.62
N CYS A 41 13.61 4.19 -7.93
CA CYS A 41 12.52 4.94 -8.53
C CYS A 41 12.70 5.16 -10.03
N LEU A 42 11.58 5.09 -10.74
CA LEU A 42 11.44 5.25 -12.16
C LEU A 42 11.89 6.66 -12.59
N SER A 43 12.85 6.73 -13.51
CA SER A 43 13.40 7.98 -14.03
C SER A 43 13.99 7.80 -15.43
N PRO A 44 13.91 8.82 -16.31
CA PRO A 44 14.68 8.84 -17.55
C PRO A 44 16.18 8.68 -17.26
N VAL A 45 16.91 8.01 -18.17
CA VAL A 45 18.36 7.76 -18.02
C VAL A 45 19.20 9.03 -18.23
N ALA A 46 18.69 10.00 -18.99
CA ALA A 46 19.36 11.23 -19.35
C ALA A 46 18.91 12.41 -18.45
N PRO A 47 19.71 13.48 -18.32
CA PRO A 47 19.28 14.70 -17.65
C PRO A 47 18.18 15.44 -18.45
N PRO A 48 17.35 16.30 -17.82
CA PRO A 48 16.21 16.94 -18.47
C PRO A 48 16.52 17.74 -19.75
N ALA A 49 17.71 18.30 -19.86
CA ALA A 49 18.14 19.07 -21.03
C ALA A 49 18.38 18.20 -22.28
N GLU A 50 18.50 16.88 -22.11
CA GLU A 50 18.80 15.91 -23.15
C GLU A 50 17.62 14.98 -23.45
N TRP A 51 16.45 15.24 -22.84
CA TRP A 51 15.26 14.44 -23.09
C TRP A 51 14.73 14.67 -24.51
N GLU A 52 14.54 13.56 -25.21
CA GLU A 52 13.89 13.47 -26.52
C GLU A 52 12.94 12.28 -26.58
N ASP A 53 12.09 12.24 -27.61
CA ASP A 53 11.21 11.12 -27.90
C ASP A 53 11.98 9.80 -27.94
N GLY A 54 11.60 8.88 -27.06
CA GLY A 54 12.23 7.57 -26.95
C GLY A 54 13.38 7.48 -25.95
N THR A 55 13.68 8.54 -25.21
CA THR A 55 14.64 8.49 -24.09
C THR A 55 14.24 7.38 -23.12
N LYS A 56 15.14 6.41 -22.92
CA LYS A 56 14.86 5.24 -22.07
C LYS A 56 14.59 5.64 -20.62
N VAL A 57 13.64 4.96 -20.00
CA VAL A 57 13.38 5.02 -18.57
C VAL A 57 14.08 3.85 -17.86
N THR A 58 14.64 4.12 -16.69
CA THR A 58 15.36 3.19 -15.83
C THR A 58 14.93 3.38 -14.38
N THR A 59 15.51 2.62 -13.46
CA THR A 59 15.38 2.84 -12.01
C THR A 59 16.67 3.42 -11.42
N VAL A 60 16.54 4.47 -10.61
CA VAL A 60 17.65 5.17 -9.93
C VAL A 60 17.35 5.36 -8.45
N ASN A 61 18.32 5.83 -7.65
CA ASN A 61 18.03 6.21 -6.26
C ASN A 61 16.86 7.21 -6.22
N CYS A 62 15.90 6.98 -5.32
CA CYS A 62 14.67 7.80 -5.28
C CYS A 62 14.93 9.29 -4.99
N THR A 63 16.04 9.62 -4.34
CA THR A 63 16.48 11.01 -4.13
C THR A 63 16.90 11.72 -5.41
N SER A 64 17.30 10.98 -6.45
CA SER A 64 17.72 11.51 -7.76
C SER A 64 16.71 11.28 -8.89
N ALA A 65 15.63 10.53 -8.63
CA ALA A 65 14.60 10.26 -9.63
C ALA A 65 13.77 11.51 -9.96
N VAL A 66 13.12 11.54 -11.12
CA VAL A 66 12.09 12.54 -11.44
C VAL A 66 10.80 12.28 -10.67
N GLU A 67 9.84 13.20 -10.77
CA GLU A 67 8.50 13.02 -10.24
C GLU A 67 7.50 12.84 -11.38
N TRP A 68 6.40 12.17 -11.09
CA TRP A 68 5.36 11.77 -12.00
C TRP A 68 4.01 12.29 -11.52
N ASP A 69 3.14 12.63 -12.47
CA ASP A 69 1.73 12.93 -12.28
C ASP A 69 0.93 11.75 -12.85
N ILE A 70 0.07 11.16 -12.02
CA ILE A 70 -0.79 10.03 -12.37
C ILE A 70 -2.23 10.52 -12.20
N ASN A 71 -2.93 10.65 -13.31
CA ASN A 71 -4.32 11.07 -13.30
C ASN A 71 -5.26 9.90 -12.95
N PRO A 72 -6.40 10.19 -12.33
CA PRO A 72 -7.42 9.19 -12.06
C PRO A 72 -7.96 8.54 -13.33
N GLY A 73 -8.09 7.22 -13.33
CA GLY A 73 -8.67 6.45 -14.43
C GLY A 73 -7.62 6.13 -15.49
N SER A 74 -8.07 6.12 -16.76
CA SER A 74 -7.24 5.81 -17.92
C SER A 74 -6.70 7.10 -18.56
N ASP A 75 -5.42 7.38 -18.38
CA ASP A 75 -4.77 8.59 -18.92
C ASP A 75 -3.24 8.42 -18.98
N SER A 76 -2.55 9.41 -19.52
CA SER A 76 -1.08 9.47 -19.51
C SER A 76 -0.52 9.69 -18.11
N ILE A 77 0.54 8.95 -17.79
CA ILE A 77 1.42 9.25 -16.65
C ILE A 77 2.50 10.20 -17.13
N LEU A 78 2.57 11.40 -16.56
CA LEU A 78 3.45 12.48 -17.04
C LEU A 78 4.59 12.73 -16.08
N ILE A 79 5.76 13.14 -16.56
CA ILE A 79 6.77 13.74 -15.67
C ILE A 79 6.23 15.09 -15.19
N SER A 80 6.18 15.29 -13.87
CA SER A 80 5.56 16.44 -13.23
C SER A 80 6.10 17.76 -13.77
N GLY A 81 5.20 18.67 -14.12
CA GLY A 81 5.53 19.98 -14.69
C GLY A 81 6.00 19.95 -16.15
N THR A 82 5.88 18.81 -16.86
CA THR A 82 6.25 18.66 -18.27
C THR A 82 5.14 17.97 -19.07
N ASN A 83 5.35 17.82 -20.39
CA ASN A 83 4.49 17.04 -21.28
C ASN A 83 5.11 15.71 -21.71
N TRP A 84 6.15 15.23 -21.00
CA TRP A 84 6.76 13.93 -21.24
C TRP A 84 5.92 12.84 -20.59
N ALA A 85 5.37 11.92 -21.40
CA ALA A 85 4.57 10.80 -20.96
C ALA A 85 5.41 9.53 -20.82
N LEU A 86 5.03 8.67 -19.87
CA LEU A 86 5.47 7.29 -19.79
C LEU A 86 4.91 6.51 -20.98
N ASP A 87 5.78 5.92 -21.77
CA ASP A 87 5.43 5.26 -23.03
C ASP A 87 5.92 3.80 -23.03
N ALA A 88 5.01 2.89 -23.32
CA ALA A 88 5.22 1.45 -23.35
C ALA A 88 5.78 0.91 -24.68
N GLY A 89 6.20 1.79 -25.59
CA GLY A 89 6.57 1.38 -26.94
C GLY A 89 5.34 1.01 -27.76
N THR A 90 5.05 -0.29 -27.86
CA THR A 90 3.82 -0.78 -28.53
C THR A 90 2.71 -1.07 -27.53
N GLY A 91 3.04 -1.34 -26.25
CA GLY A 91 2.08 -1.60 -25.18
C GLY A 91 1.36 -2.96 -25.24
N ASP A 92 1.69 -3.82 -26.21
CA ASP A 92 0.98 -5.08 -26.49
C ASP A 92 1.87 -6.35 -26.35
N GLN A 93 3.12 -6.19 -25.93
CA GLN A 93 4.11 -7.27 -25.86
C GLN A 93 4.88 -7.23 -24.55
N ASP A 94 5.26 -8.42 -24.06
CA ASP A 94 6.14 -8.54 -22.91
C ASP A 94 7.56 -8.05 -23.24
N ASN A 95 8.22 -7.54 -22.21
CA ASN A 95 9.59 -7.06 -22.22
C ASN A 95 9.84 -5.84 -23.14
N ALA A 96 8.79 -5.11 -23.53
CA ALA A 96 9.00 -3.86 -24.26
C ALA A 96 9.61 -2.81 -23.33
N ILE A 97 10.64 -2.12 -23.81
CA ILE A 97 11.37 -1.10 -23.04
C ILE A 97 10.45 0.09 -22.77
N ILE A 98 10.45 0.55 -21.53
CA ILE A 98 9.77 1.79 -21.13
C ILE A 98 10.64 2.99 -21.48
N LYS A 99 10.00 4.02 -22.03
CA LYS A 99 10.65 5.26 -22.45
C LYS A 99 9.76 6.45 -22.11
N ILE A 100 10.30 7.66 -22.27
CA ILE A 100 9.47 8.85 -22.35
C ILE A 100 9.23 9.23 -23.80
N TRP A 101 8.06 9.81 -24.05
CA TRP A 101 7.68 10.36 -25.35
C TRP A 101 6.82 11.59 -25.12
N GLN A 102 6.76 12.49 -26.09
CA GLN A 102 5.79 13.58 -26.09
C GLN A 102 4.38 13.01 -25.85
N SER A 103 3.65 13.61 -24.92
CA SER A 103 2.31 13.15 -24.58
C SER A 103 1.32 13.39 -25.73
N TYR A 104 0.65 12.32 -26.15
CA TYR A 104 -0.47 12.34 -27.07
C TYR A 104 -1.64 11.61 -26.40
N PRO A 105 -2.56 12.35 -25.76
CA PRO A 105 -3.68 11.75 -25.03
C PRO A 105 -4.49 10.75 -25.86
N GLY A 106 -4.75 9.59 -25.28
CA GLY A 106 -5.52 8.51 -25.91
C GLY A 106 -4.70 7.54 -26.78
N LEU A 107 -3.38 7.73 -26.91
CA LEU A 107 -2.54 6.68 -27.49
C LEU A 107 -2.49 5.46 -26.57
N PHE A 108 -2.69 4.28 -27.14
CA PHE A 108 -2.73 3.01 -26.42
C PHE A 108 -1.50 2.81 -25.53
N GLN A 109 -0.30 2.98 -26.09
CA GLN A 109 0.97 2.80 -25.38
C GLN A 109 1.29 3.89 -24.33
N GLN A 110 0.48 4.93 -24.22
CA GLN A 110 0.62 6.00 -23.22
C GLN A 110 -0.56 6.06 -22.26
N THR A 111 -1.61 5.26 -22.47
CA THR A 111 -2.82 5.32 -21.65
C THR A 111 -2.75 4.25 -20.57
N TRP A 112 -2.41 4.66 -19.36
CA TRP A 112 -2.25 3.79 -18.21
C TRP A 112 -3.42 3.95 -17.24
N TYR A 113 -3.65 2.95 -16.40
CA TYR A 113 -4.54 3.05 -15.25
C TYR A 113 -3.93 2.34 -14.05
N LEU A 114 -4.21 2.85 -12.86
CA LEU A 114 -3.89 2.17 -11.61
C LEU A 114 -5.02 1.17 -11.32
N THR A 115 -4.65 -0.09 -11.23
CA THR A 115 -5.53 -1.21 -10.82
C THR A 115 -5.79 -1.18 -9.32
N ASP A 116 -6.79 -1.95 -8.85
CA ASP A 116 -7.12 -2.04 -7.43
C ASP A 116 -6.06 -2.79 -6.61
N ASP A 117 -5.21 -3.59 -7.27
CA ASP A 117 -4.04 -4.28 -6.70
C ASP A 117 -2.71 -3.54 -6.94
N ASP A 118 -2.79 -2.20 -7.09
CA ASP A 118 -1.68 -1.26 -7.18
C ASP A 118 -0.68 -1.52 -8.35
N MET A 119 -1.11 -2.22 -9.40
CA MET A 119 -0.39 -2.30 -10.68
C MET A 119 -0.69 -1.10 -11.57
N ILE A 120 0.32 -0.66 -12.35
CA ILE A 120 0.14 0.34 -13.41
C ILE A 120 -0.03 -0.41 -14.74
N ALA A 121 -1.26 -0.45 -15.26
CA ALA A 121 -1.63 -1.28 -16.40
C ALA A 121 -1.97 -0.43 -17.64
N ILE A 122 -1.73 -0.97 -18.84
CA ILE A 122 -2.15 -0.36 -20.10
C ILE A 122 -3.67 -0.50 -20.24
N THR A 123 -4.35 0.62 -20.45
CA THR A 123 -5.80 0.65 -20.61
C THR A 123 -6.23 -0.10 -21.87
N GLY A 124 -7.11 -1.09 -21.72
CA GLY A 124 -7.60 -1.91 -22.82
C GLY A 124 -6.55 -2.91 -23.36
N GLY A 125 -5.42 -3.07 -22.68
CA GLY A 125 -4.40 -4.05 -22.97
C GLY A 125 -4.31 -5.14 -21.89
N THR A 126 -3.31 -6.00 -22.01
CA THR A 126 -2.97 -7.03 -21.02
C THR A 126 -1.62 -6.79 -20.36
N GLN A 127 -0.98 -5.65 -20.64
CA GLN A 127 0.39 -5.34 -20.22
C GLN A 127 0.39 -4.41 -19.02
N CYS A 128 1.29 -4.67 -18.09
CA CYS A 128 1.55 -3.90 -16.88
C CYS A 128 2.99 -3.37 -16.89
N LEU A 129 3.22 -2.26 -16.18
CA LEU A 129 4.57 -1.80 -15.88
C LEU A 129 5.26 -2.79 -14.94
N ASP A 130 6.44 -3.26 -15.32
CA ASP A 130 7.19 -4.31 -14.63
C ASP A 130 8.67 -3.90 -14.46
N GLU A 131 9.33 -4.42 -13.42
CA GLU A 131 10.78 -4.29 -13.24
C GLU A 131 11.48 -5.62 -13.59
N GLY A 132 11.93 -5.72 -14.83
CA GLY A 132 12.71 -6.84 -15.34
C GLY A 132 14.15 -6.85 -14.84
N VAL A 133 14.90 -7.92 -15.15
CA VAL A 133 16.34 -8.03 -14.79
C VAL A 133 17.16 -6.88 -15.42
N ASN A 134 16.69 -6.37 -16.56
CA ASN A 134 17.34 -5.30 -17.32
C ASN A 134 16.68 -3.92 -17.12
N GLY A 135 15.87 -3.78 -16.05
CA GLY A 135 15.16 -2.55 -15.69
C GLY A 135 13.69 -2.53 -16.12
N PRO A 136 13.05 -1.34 -16.12
CA PRO A 136 11.65 -1.17 -16.41
C PRO A 136 11.26 -1.69 -17.79
N GLN A 137 10.17 -2.45 -17.83
CA GLN A 137 9.61 -3.03 -19.03
C GLN A 137 8.08 -3.11 -18.93
N THR A 138 7.43 -3.50 -20.02
CA THR A 138 6.07 -4.06 -19.95
C THR A 138 6.13 -5.56 -19.72
N TYR A 139 5.13 -6.10 -19.04
CA TYR A 139 4.93 -7.54 -18.94
C TYR A 139 3.45 -7.85 -18.74
N THR A 140 3.00 -9.02 -19.19
CA THR A 140 1.61 -9.45 -19.03
C THR A 140 1.18 -9.33 -17.57
N CYS A 141 0.07 -8.62 -17.32
CA CYS A 141 -0.54 -8.48 -16.00
C CYS A 141 -0.99 -9.87 -15.51
N LEU A 142 -0.54 -10.27 -14.33
CA LEU A 142 -0.91 -11.54 -13.70
C LEU A 142 -1.57 -11.25 -12.35
N ASP A 143 -2.88 -11.50 -12.25
CA ASP A 143 -3.65 -11.32 -11.01
C ASP A 143 -3.07 -12.18 -9.88
N GLY A 144 -2.95 -11.61 -8.67
CA GLY A 144 -2.64 -12.37 -7.45
C GLY A 144 -1.18 -12.78 -7.25
N ASN A 145 -0.22 -12.16 -7.95
CA ASN A 145 1.21 -12.42 -7.73
C ASN A 145 1.83 -11.51 -6.65
N THR A 146 1.34 -11.59 -5.41
CA THR A 146 1.91 -10.86 -4.27
C THR A 146 2.93 -11.67 -3.45
N ASN A 147 3.13 -12.97 -3.75
CA ASN A 147 4.25 -13.77 -3.22
C ASN A 147 4.32 -15.18 -3.85
N GLN A 148 5.38 -15.49 -4.62
CA GLN A 148 6.22 -16.70 -4.44
C GLN A 148 7.32 -16.79 -5.51
N ASP A 149 8.55 -16.65 -5.03
CA ASP A 149 9.77 -17.41 -5.37
C ASP A 149 10.16 -17.70 -6.85
N ILE A 150 11.34 -17.16 -7.19
CA ILE A 150 12.44 -17.75 -7.95
C ILE A 150 12.57 -17.61 -9.48
N PHE A 151 11.57 -17.24 -10.30
CA PHE A 151 11.84 -17.11 -11.74
C PHE A 151 11.20 -15.99 -12.57
N PHE A 152 10.24 -15.19 -12.07
CA PHE A 152 9.60 -14.13 -12.89
C PHE A 152 9.23 -12.86 -12.08
N PRO A 153 9.46 -11.65 -12.61
CA PRO A 153 9.43 -10.39 -11.87
C PRO A 153 8.03 -9.91 -11.48
N VAL A 154 8.00 -9.08 -10.44
CA VAL A 154 6.81 -8.60 -9.71
C VAL A 154 6.42 -7.22 -10.26
N SER A 155 5.18 -7.07 -10.76
CA SER A 155 4.65 -5.84 -11.37
C SER A 155 4.14 -4.80 -10.35
N VAL A 156 4.62 -4.84 -9.11
CA VAL A 156 4.17 -3.95 -8.03
C VAL A 156 5.07 -2.72 -7.95
N TRP A 157 4.48 -1.53 -8.11
CA TRP A 157 5.18 -0.26 -8.01
C TRP A 157 4.58 0.60 -6.89
N ASN A 158 5.41 1.01 -5.94
CA ASN A 158 5.01 1.92 -4.86
C ASN A 158 4.97 3.37 -5.38
N ILE A 159 3.86 4.07 -5.16
CA ILE A 159 3.77 5.50 -5.46
C ILE A 159 4.19 6.31 -4.22
N ILE A 160 5.39 6.90 -4.25
CA ILE A 160 6.01 7.63 -3.12
C ILE A 160 6.02 9.12 -3.42
N GLY A 161 5.21 9.93 -2.74
CA GLY A 161 5.19 11.38 -2.95
C GLY A 161 5.20 12.20 -1.67
N THR A 162 5.68 13.43 -1.75
CA THR A 162 5.38 14.47 -0.76
C THR A 162 3.90 14.81 -0.85
N THR A 163 3.11 14.18 0.01
CA THR A 163 1.70 14.50 0.29
C THR A 163 0.79 14.49 -0.94
N PRO A 164 0.25 13.32 -1.31
CA PRO A 164 -1.09 13.33 -1.87
C PRO A 164 -2.03 13.77 -0.73
N THR A 165 -2.85 14.80 -0.94
CA THR A 165 -4.00 15.08 -0.07
C THR A 165 -5.03 13.96 -0.25
N VAL A 166 -4.74 12.80 0.36
CA VAL A 166 -5.62 11.62 0.34
C VAL A 166 -6.37 11.58 1.66
N PRO A 167 -7.70 11.56 1.64
CA PRO A 167 -8.48 11.11 2.79
C PRO A 167 -8.12 9.64 3.06
N GLY A 168 -7.45 9.35 4.17
CA GLY A 168 -7.10 7.97 4.57
C GLY A 168 -5.68 7.75 5.09
N VAL A 169 -4.77 8.70 4.90
CA VAL A 169 -3.44 8.70 5.55
C VAL A 169 -3.40 9.98 6.36
N SER A 170 -3.11 9.93 7.67
CA SER A 170 -3.10 11.14 8.49
C SER A 170 -2.09 12.14 7.91
N PRO A 171 -2.52 13.22 7.24
CA PRO A 171 -1.64 14.10 6.47
C PRO A 171 -0.73 14.96 7.36
N SER A 172 -0.85 14.81 8.68
CA SER A 172 -0.09 15.54 9.69
C SER A 172 1.23 14.88 10.05
N ILE A 173 1.47 13.62 9.67
CA ILE A 173 2.70 12.89 10.06
C ILE A 173 3.73 13.05 8.93
N PRO A 174 4.85 13.75 9.17
CA PRO A 174 5.92 13.88 8.18
C PRO A 174 6.44 12.52 7.70
N SER A 175 7.03 12.48 6.51
CA SER A 175 7.79 11.29 6.09
C SER A 175 9.10 11.19 6.87
N GLY A 176 9.39 10.00 7.38
CA GLY A 176 10.62 9.64 8.05
C GLY A 176 11.59 8.85 7.16
N PRO A 177 12.71 8.40 7.73
CA PRO A 177 13.65 7.51 7.05
C PRO A 177 13.04 6.13 6.77
N VAL A 178 13.41 5.54 5.64
CA VAL A 178 13.07 4.15 5.29
C VAL A 178 14.27 3.26 5.55
N TYR A 179 14.05 2.10 6.15
CA TYR A 179 15.08 1.11 6.45
C TYR A 179 14.82 -0.18 5.70
N VAL A 180 15.89 -0.78 5.17
CA VAL A 180 15.80 -2.07 4.47
C VAL A 180 15.53 -3.16 5.50
N ASP A 181 14.58 -4.04 5.17
CA ASP A 181 14.31 -5.25 5.95
C ASP A 181 15.28 -6.36 5.54
N HIS A 182 15.98 -6.93 6.53
CA HIS A 182 16.87 -8.07 6.31
C HIS A 182 16.06 -9.32 5.91
N PRO A 183 16.65 -10.25 5.13
CA PRO A 183 15.93 -11.41 4.65
C PRO A 183 15.42 -12.32 5.78
N VAL A 184 14.35 -13.04 5.43
CA VAL A 184 13.44 -14.02 6.09
C VAL A 184 13.79 -14.68 7.44
N SER A 185 15.01 -14.61 7.98
CA SER A 185 15.40 -15.27 9.24
C SER A 185 15.46 -14.37 10.49
N GLU A 186 15.39 -13.03 10.34
CA GLU A 186 15.60 -12.08 11.45
C GLU A 186 14.36 -11.25 11.82
N GLY A 187 13.15 -11.72 11.48
CA GLY A 187 11.92 -10.94 11.64
C GLY A 187 11.81 -9.81 10.62
N ARG A 188 10.60 -9.26 10.45
CA ARG A 188 10.31 -8.27 9.40
C ARG A 188 9.49 -7.12 9.94
N ARG A 189 9.68 -5.92 9.39
CA ARG A 189 8.81 -4.78 9.68
C ARG A 189 7.48 -4.96 8.97
N ILE A 190 6.41 -4.55 9.62
CA ILE A 190 5.07 -4.48 9.02
C ILE A 190 4.76 -2.99 8.83
N HIS A 191 4.59 -2.57 7.58
CA HIS A 191 4.41 -1.18 7.20
C HIS A 191 2.95 -0.92 6.84
N PRO A 192 2.33 0.19 7.28
CA PRO A 192 1.03 0.59 6.77
C PRO A 192 1.13 1.09 5.32
N TYR A 193 0.03 0.98 4.59
CA TYR A 193 -0.05 1.34 3.17
C TYR A 193 0.51 2.73 2.88
N GLY A 194 1.41 2.80 1.89
CA GLY A 194 2.03 4.04 1.42
C GLY A 194 2.98 4.72 2.42
N ARG A 195 3.33 4.05 3.52
CA ARG A 195 4.19 4.57 4.59
C ARG A 195 5.30 3.58 4.96
N PRO A 196 6.28 3.34 4.06
CA PRO A 196 7.41 2.43 4.31
C PRO A 196 8.37 2.94 5.41
N ASP A 197 8.22 4.20 5.81
CA ASP A 197 8.92 4.83 6.92
C ASP A 197 8.26 4.57 8.29
N LEU A 198 7.06 3.98 8.30
CA LEU A 198 6.29 3.66 9.51
C LEU A 198 6.19 2.15 9.73
N CYS A 199 6.13 1.76 10.99
CA CYS A 199 6.22 0.39 11.43
C CYS A 199 5.20 0.08 12.52
N VAL A 200 4.61 -1.13 12.46
CA VAL A 200 3.92 -1.75 13.59
C VAL A 200 4.95 -2.00 14.68
N MET A 201 4.78 -1.33 15.82
CA MET A 201 5.78 -1.26 16.87
C MET A 201 5.14 -1.42 18.25
N VAL A 202 5.77 -2.21 19.10
CA VAL A 202 5.41 -2.33 20.52
C VAL A 202 5.68 -0.99 21.20
N GLY A 203 4.75 -0.47 21.99
CA GLY A 203 4.88 0.81 22.68
C GLY A 203 5.84 0.79 23.88
N ASN A 204 6.14 1.97 24.42
CA ASN A 204 6.90 2.19 25.66
C ASN A 204 8.32 1.57 25.71
N GLY A 205 8.90 1.14 24.59
CA GLY A 205 10.28 0.65 24.53
C GLY A 205 10.54 -0.67 25.26
N ALA A 206 9.51 -1.47 25.55
CA ALA A 206 9.66 -2.72 26.28
C ALA A 206 8.74 -3.83 25.76
N ALA A 207 9.29 -5.00 25.47
CA ALA A 207 8.53 -6.20 25.15
C ALA A 207 7.97 -6.85 26.43
N SER A 208 6.67 -6.68 26.69
CA SER A 208 6.00 -7.26 27.86
C SER A 208 4.57 -7.66 27.55
N VAL A 209 3.92 -8.42 28.44
CA VAL A 209 2.51 -8.78 28.28
C VAL A 209 1.62 -7.55 28.53
N ASN A 210 0.58 -7.40 27.71
CA ASN A 210 -0.35 -6.26 27.65
C ASN A 210 0.27 -4.93 27.22
N GLN A 211 1.45 -4.94 26.59
CA GLN A 211 2.02 -3.72 26.03
C GLN A 211 1.28 -3.36 24.74
N LEU A 212 0.85 -2.10 24.61
CA LEU A 212 0.16 -1.63 23.40
C LEU A 212 1.05 -1.80 22.17
N VAL A 213 0.46 -2.14 21.03
CA VAL A 213 1.12 -2.15 19.72
C VAL A 213 0.45 -1.08 18.87
N ASP A 214 1.25 -0.20 18.29
CA ASP A 214 0.80 0.99 17.56
C ASP A 214 1.70 1.25 16.35
N ILE A 215 1.50 2.37 15.65
CA ILE A 215 2.36 2.81 14.55
C ILE A 215 3.36 3.85 15.05
N ALA A 216 4.63 3.64 14.75
CA ALA A 216 5.72 4.57 14.99
C ALA A 216 6.66 4.65 13.77
N TYR A 217 7.62 5.57 13.75
CA TYR A 217 8.67 5.54 12.74
C TYR A 217 9.45 4.23 12.87
N CYS A 218 9.80 3.66 11.72
CA CYS A 218 10.74 2.57 11.69
C CYS A 218 12.08 3.01 12.28
N LEU A 219 12.78 2.09 12.94
CA LEU A 219 14.11 2.34 13.52
C LEU A 219 15.21 1.62 12.73
N PRO A 220 16.44 2.16 12.67
CA PRO A 220 17.58 1.50 12.04
C PRO A 220 17.95 0.21 12.77
N ASN A 221 18.61 -0.73 12.08
CA ASN A 221 19.02 -2.02 12.66
C ASN A 221 20.04 -1.89 13.81
N THR A 222 20.68 -0.74 13.95
CA THR A 222 21.58 -0.42 15.07
C THR A 222 20.85 0.12 16.31
N SER A 223 19.54 0.37 16.23
CA SER A 223 18.75 0.88 17.35
C SER A 223 18.61 -0.18 18.45
N PRO A 224 18.75 0.18 19.74
CA PRO A 224 18.51 -0.75 20.84
C PRO A 224 17.04 -1.19 20.96
N TYR A 225 16.14 -0.57 20.19
CA TYR A 225 14.71 -0.88 20.17
C TYR A 225 14.24 -1.48 18.84
N VAL A 226 15.17 -1.82 17.93
CA VAL A 226 14.79 -2.40 16.63
C VAL A 226 13.99 -3.69 16.81
N ASP A 227 14.29 -4.49 17.83
CA ASP A 227 13.64 -5.76 18.11
C ASP A 227 12.14 -5.64 18.45
N LEU A 228 11.65 -4.42 18.74
CA LEU A 228 10.26 -4.12 19.10
C LEU A 228 9.35 -3.85 17.88
N GLN A 229 9.91 -3.91 16.67
CA GLN A 229 9.20 -3.71 15.39
C GLN A 229 9.48 -4.84 14.39
N LEU A 230 10.24 -5.87 14.78
CA LEU A 230 10.55 -7.02 13.94
C LEU A 230 9.63 -8.18 14.31
N TRP A 231 8.77 -8.54 13.38
CA TRP A 231 7.72 -9.54 13.54
C TRP A 231 7.95 -10.73 12.62
N ASN A 232 7.70 -11.93 13.14
CA ASN A 232 7.50 -13.10 12.33
C ASN A 232 6.04 -13.19 11.94
N ILE A 233 5.81 -13.40 10.65
CA ILE A 233 4.51 -13.47 10.02
C ILE A 233 4.57 -14.56 8.97
N THR A 234 3.49 -15.33 8.81
CA THR A 234 3.43 -16.44 7.84
C THR A 234 2.39 -16.10 6.78
N LEU A 235 2.76 -16.22 5.51
CA LEU A 235 1.82 -15.95 4.41
C LEU A 235 0.84 -17.12 4.21
N ASN A 236 -0.42 -16.79 3.92
CA ASN A 236 -1.48 -17.68 3.47
C ASN A 236 -1.77 -18.85 4.42
N THR A 237 -1.33 -18.73 5.67
CA THR A 237 -1.54 -19.73 6.72
C THR A 237 -1.87 -18.99 8.01
N PRO A 238 -3.03 -19.26 8.63
CA PRO A 238 -3.34 -18.70 9.94
C PRO A 238 -2.27 -19.10 10.94
N ALA A 239 -1.57 -18.11 11.48
CA ALA A 239 -0.48 -18.32 12.41
C ALA A 239 -0.42 -17.18 13.42
N HIS A 240 0.35 -17.40 14.48
CA HIS A 240 0.72 -16.32 15.37
C HIS A 240 1.65 -15.33 14.67
N VAL A 241 1.43 -14.04 14.88
CA VAL A 241 2.39 -12.98 14.55
C VAL A 241 3.14 -12.63 15.83
N PHE A 242 4.45 -12.86 15.87
CA PHE A 242 5.23 -12.76 17.12
C PHE A 242 6.52 -11.96 16.95
N LEU A 243 6.98 -11.35 18.03
CA LEU A 243 8.23 -10.58 18.02
C LEU A 243 9.44 -11.52 17.80
N GLN A 244 10.33 -11.16 16.88
CA GLN A 244 11.52 -11.96 16.58
C GLN A 244 12.39 -12.22 17.81
N ALA A 245 12.78 -11.18 18.53
CA ALA A 245 13.64 -11.31 19.70
C ALA A 245 12.90 -11.89 20.92
N HIS A 246 11.57 -11.92 20.88
CA HIS A 246 10.71 -12.39 21.97
C HIS A 246 9.60 -13.31 21.44
N PRO A 247 9.95 -14.53 20.98
CA PRO A 247 9.02 -15.41 20.27
C PRO A 247 7.86 -15.94 21.14
N THR A 248 7.89 -15.67 22.45
CA THR A 248 6.77 -15.95 23.36
C THR A 248 5.73 -14.83 23.40
N LEU A 249 5.96 -13.69 22.75
CA LEU A 249 5.06 -12.55 22.71
C LEU A 249 4.46 -12.36 21.31
N CYS A 250 3.14 -12.43 21.25
CA CYS A 250 2.34 -12.39 20.03
C CYS A 250 1.50 -11.13 19.95
N LEU A 251 1.23 -10.66 18.73
CA LEU A 251 0.24 -9.63 18.43
C LEU A 251 -1.15 -10.15 18.82
N ASP A 252 -1.79 -9.44 19.75
CA ASP A 252 -2.96 -9.90 20.48
C ASP A 252 -4.12 -8.90 20.37
N ALA A 253 -5.27 -9.42 19.97
CA ALA A 253 -6.51 -8.66 19.82
C ALA A 253 -7.46 -8.80 21.03
N GLY A 254 -7.00 -9.34 22.15
CA GLY A 254 -7.81 -9.55 23.35
C GLY A 254 -8.80 -10.71 23.23
N GLN A 255 -9.72 -10.82 24.20
CA GLN A 255 -10.62 -11.99 24.30
C GLN A 255 -11.81 -11.93 23.33
N ALA A 256 -12.39 -10.75 23.18
CA ALA A 256 -13.59 -10.48 22.39
C ALA A 256 -13.40 -9.20 21.57
N PRO A 257 -12.51 -9.22 20.56
CA PRO A 257 -12.28 -8.05 19.74
C PRO A 257 -13.54 -7.62 19.00
N GLU A 258 -13.74 -6.32 18.99
CA GLU A 258 -14.73 -5.55 18.23
C GLU A 258 -14.06 -4.34 17.56
N ASN A 259 -14.78 -3.65 16.69
CA ASN A 259 -14.29 -2.43 16.03
C ASN A 259 -13.77 -1.41 17.07
N GLY A 260 -12.54 -0.95 16.90
CA GLY A 260 -11.86 -0.05 17.84
C GLY A 260 -11.04 -0.75 18.92
N THR A 261 -11.06 -2.09 18.99
CA THR A 261 -10.25 -2.83 19.98
C THR A 261 -8.78 -2.58 19.72
N ARG A 262 -8.05 -2.14 20.75
CA ARG A 262 -6.60 -1.87 20.65
C ARG A 262 -5.79 -3.14 20.69
N LEU A 263 -4.68 -3.14 19.96
CA LEU A 263 -3.76 -4.27 19.92
C LEU A 263 -2.76 -4.19 21.07
N THR A 264 -2.43 -5.36 21.59
CA THR A 264 -1.36 -5.51 22.59
C THR A 264 -0.45 -6.67 22.22
N THR A 265 0.66 -6.81 22.94
CA THR A 265 1.42 -8.06 22.98
C THR A 265 0.89 -8.94 24.11
N TYR A 266 0.78 -10.25 23.89
CA TYR A 266 0.43 -11.20 24.94
C TYR A 266 1.19 -12.52 24.75
N GLY A 267 1.19 -13.36 25.79
CA GLY A 267 1.80 -14.69 25.70
C GLY A 267 1.19 -15.51 24.56
N CYS A 268 2.02 -15.98 23.64
CA CYS A 268 1.61 -16.78 22.49
C CYS A 268 0.89 -18.07 22.91
N GLY A 269 -0.15 -18.46 22.17
CA GLY A 269 -0.93 -19.68 22.44
C GLY A 269 -1.93 -19.55 23.59
N SER A 270 -2.19 -18.33 24.07
CA SER A 270 -3.19 -18.08 25.11
C SER A 270 -4.58 -18.53 24.65
N PRO A 271 -5.25 -19.44 25.37
CA PRO A 271 -6.62 -19.84 25.04
C PRO A 271 -7.64 -18.78 25.46
N TYR A 272 -7.22 -17.63 25.97
CA TYR A 272 -8.13 -16.58 26.41
C TYR A 272 -8.26 -15.44 25.41
N THR A 273 -7.28 -15.30 24.51
CA THR A 273 -7.22 -14.17 23.59
C THR A 273 -7.21 -14.63 22.13
N ARG A 274 -7.21 -13.68 21.20
CA ARG A 274 -7.18 -13.89 19.76
C ARG A 274 -5.82 -13.44 19.23
N GLN A 275 -5.07 -14.39 18.70
CA GLN A 275 -3.67 -14.21 18.29
C GLN A 275 -3.35 -14.86 16.94
N ASN A 276 -4.32 -15.54 16.32
CA ASN A 276 -4.14 -16.14 15.01
C ASN A 276 -4.50 -15.11 13.96
N TRP A 277 -3.57 -14.88 13.04
CA TRP A 277 -3.72 -13.94 11.95
C TRP A 277 -3.48 -14.66 10.64
N LEU A 278 -4.38 -14.46 9.69
CA LEU A 278 -4.20 -14.81 8.30
C LEU A 278 -3.63 -13.59 7.59
N TRP A 279 -2.39 -13.69 7.14
CA TRP A 279 -1.77 -12.72 6.24
C TRP A 279 -1.94 -13.21 4.80
N ASP A 280 -2.57 -12.41 3.94
CA ASP A 280 -2.76 -12.75 2.52
C ASP A 280 -1.74 -12.06 1.57
N GLY A 281 -0.82 -11.29 2.14
CA GLY A 281 0.15 -10.49 1.38
C GLY A 281 -0.17 -9.00 1.41
N THR A 282 -1.38 -8.63 1.83
CA THR A 282 -1.85 -7.24 1.92
C THR A 282 -2.61 -6.95 3.22
N ALA A 283 -3.43 -7.86 3.74
CA ALA A 283 -4.23 -7.67 4.94
C ALA A 283 -3.95 -8.74 6.01
N LEU A 284 -3.93 -8.30 7.28
CA LEU A 284 -3.85 -9.15 8.47
C LEU A 284 -5.26 -9.37 9.03
N ALA A 285 -5.91 -10.44 8.60
CA ALA A 285 -7.24 -10.82 9.07
C ALA A 285 -7.15 -11.68 10.34
N LEU A 286 -7.94 -11.37 11.35
CA LEU A 286 -7.98 -12.08 12.61
C LEU A 286 -8.79 -13.37 12.48
N ASP A 287 -8.11 -14.51 12.53
CA ASP A 287 -8.74 -15.83 12.57
C ASP A 287 -9.29 -16.11 13.98
N SER A 288 -10.62 -16.09 14.08
CA SER A 288 -11.33 -16.34 15.32
C SER A 288 -11.69 -17.82 15.43
N ARG A 289 -11.56 -18.41 16.63
CA ARG A 289 -12.07 -19.77 16.94
C ARG A 289 -13.58 -19.94 16.71
N ASN A 290 -14.29 -18.87 16.35
CA ASN A 290 -15.62 -18.93 15.76
C ASN A 290 -15.51 -18.66 14.24
N PRO A 291 -15.60 -19.71 13.39
CA PRO A 291 -15.46 -19.59 11.93
C PRO A 291 -16.40 -18.57 11.29
N SER A 292 -17.56 -18.27 11.90
CA SER A 292 -18.51 -17.28 11.37
C SER A 292 -18.10 -15.82 11.58
N LYS A 293 -17.03 -15.56 12.35
CA LYS A 293 -16.44 -14.22 12.58
C LYS A 293 -14.96 -14.12 12.20
N ALA A 294 -14.36 -15.24 11.78
CA ALA A 294 -12.92 -15.44 11.63
C ALA A 294 -12.25 -14.72 10.44
N LEU A 295 -13.02 -14.02 9.62
CA LEU A 295 -12.52 -13.23 8.49
C LEU A 295 -13.17 -11.85 8.46
N GLN A 296 -13.86 -11.46 9.53
CA GLN A 296 -14.60 -10.21 9.60
C GLN A 296 -13.77 -9.08 10.18
N LEU A 297 -12.70 -9.37 10.92
CA LEU A 297 -11.94 -8.37 11.64
C LEU A 297 -10.51 -8.36 11.13
N CYS A 298 -10.00 -7.17 10.80
CA CYS A 298 -8.69 -6.93 10.25
C CYS A 298 -7.90 -6.00 11.16
N LEU A 299 -6.57 -6.11 11.09
CA LEU A 299 -5.68 -5.07 11.57
C LEU A 299 -5.97 -3.78 10.81
N ASP A 300 -6.06 -2.66 11.52
CA ASP A 300 -6.49 -1.39 10.96
C ASP A 300 -5.76 -0.23 11.65
N VAL A 301 -5.32 0.74 10.86
CA VAL A 301 -4.79 2.01 11.37
C VAL A 301 -5.94 2.98 11.62
N GLU A 302 -6.12 3.39 12.89
CA GLU A 302 -7.20 4.31 13.27
C GLU A 302 -7.02 5.67 12.59
N LEU A 303 -7.89 5.95 11.63
CA LEU A 303 -7.88 7.18 10.85
C LEU A 303 -7.96 8.43 11.76
N ASN A 304 -7.06 9.38 11.52
CA ASN A 304 -6.94 10.63 12.30
C ASN A 304 -6.69 10.42 13.80
N SER A 305 -6.17 9.27 14.19
CA SER A 305 -5.74 9.06 15.57
C SER A 305 -4.64 10.05 15.97
N PRO A 306 -4.64 10.55 17.22
CA PRO A 306 -3.68 11.56 17.63
C PRO A 306 -2.30 10.94 17.84
N THR A 307 -1.28 11.64 17.35
CA THR A 307 0.10 11.42 17.76
C THR A 307 0.23 11.63 19.25
N THR A 308 0.95 10.75 19.93
CA THR A 308 1.18 10.82 21.37
C THR A 308 2.67 10.71 21.63
N PRO A 309 3.29 11.79 22.12
CA PRO A 309 4.67 11.75 22.53
C PRO A 309 4.87 10.70 23.62
N GLN A 310 5.84 9.81 23.41
CA GLN A 310 6.20 8.80 24.40
C GLN A 310 7.68 8.44 24.24
N GLN A 311 8.26 7.83 25.26
CA GLN A 311 9.63 7.36 25.21
C GLN A 311 9.65 5.85 24.94
N PRO A 312 10.64 5.34 24.19
CA PRO A 312 11.78 6.05 23.59
C PRO A 312 11.51 6.60 22.17
N TYR A 313 10.30 6.39 21.64
CA TYR A 313 9.83 6.87 20.34
C TYR A 313 8.36 7.24 20.44
N ASP A 314 7.93 8.24 19.67
CA ASP A 314 6.54 8.68 19.67
C ASP A 314 5.61 7.62 19.05
N ARG A 315 4.39 7.56 19.57
CA ARG A 315 3.29 6.89 18.86
C ARG A 315 2.72 7.87 17.85
N LEU A 316 2.75 7.52 16.57
CA LEU A 316 2.28 8.39 15.49
C LEU A 316 0.81 8.17 15.17
N GLU A 317 0.40 6.90 15.06
CA GLU A 317 -1.00 6.49 14.86
C GLU A 317 -1.32 5.31 15.77
N ARG A 318 -2.61 5.11 16.02
CA ARG A 318 -3.11 3.98 16.80
C ARG A 318 -3.42 2.81 15.89
N LEU A 319 -3.06 1.62 16.35
CA LEU A 319 -3.47 0.38 15.73
C LEU A 319 -4.70 -0.17 16.44
N GLN A 320 -5.67 -0.63 15.67
CA GLN A 320 -6.92 -1.17 16.15
C GLN A 320 -7.35 -2.40 15.35
N ILE A 321 -8.36 -3.08 15.88
CA ILE A 321 -9.16 -4.04 15.14
C ILE A 321 -10.33 -3.30 14.51
N TRP A 322 -10.62 -3.61 13.25
CA TRP A 322 -11.80 -3.10 12.58
C TRP A 322 -12.42 -4.13 11.66
N THR A 323 -13.67 -3.93 11.25
CA THR A 323 -14.30 -4.82 10.27
C THR A 323 -13.51 -4.77 8.96
N CYS A 324 -13.15 -5.92 8.40
CA CYS A 324 -12.45 -6.01 7.12
C CYS A 324 -13.29 -5.38 6.01
N PHE A 325 -12.69 -4.50 5.23
CA PHE A 325 -13.30 -3.87 4.06
C PHE A 325 -12.32 -3.96 2.90
N GLU A 326 -12.76 -4.59 1.81
CA GLU A 326 -11.99 -4.65 0.57
C GLU A 326 -11.71 -3.22 0.05
N GLY A 327 -10.47 -2.97 -0.37
CA GLY A 327 -10.01 -1.64 -0.80
C GLY A 327 -9.77 -0.63 0.35
N ASN A 328 -10.00 -1.00 1.61
CA ASN A 328 -9.66 -0.11 2.73
C ASN A 328 -8.15 -0.07 2.97
N ARG A 329 -7.52 1.03 2.55
CA ARG A 329 -6.08 1.25 2.70
C ARG A 329 -5.58 1.33 4.14
N GLN A 330 -6.44 1.59 5.13
CA GLN A 330 -6.04 1.53 6.55
C GLN A 330 -5.79 0.09 7.02
N GLN A 331 -6.23 -0.90 6.24
CA GLN A 331 -6.12 -2.33 6.51
C GLN A 331 -5.09 -3.02 5.59
N VAL A 332 -4.46 -2.25 4.72
CA VAL A 332 -3.42 -2.72 3.82
C VAL A 332 -2.06 -2.45 4.46
N PHE A 333 -1.24 -3.49 4.51
CA PHE A 333 0.11 -3.47 5.03
C PHE A 333 1.08 -4.03 3.98
N SER A 334 2.36 -3.82 4.19
CA SER A 334 3.42 -4.50 3.45
C SER A 334 4.48 -5.00 4.42
N VAL A 335 5.15 -6.08 4.02
CA VAL A 335 6.24 -6.69 4.77
C VAL A 335 7.37 -6.89 3.77
N SER A 336 8.46 -6.14 3.90
CA SER A 336 9.58 -6.26 2.97
C SER A 336 10.57 -7.31 3.49
N GLY A 337 11.33 -7.93 2.60
CA GLY A 337 12.34 -8.92 2.98
C GLY A 337 12.81 -9.74 1.79
N HIS A 338 13.52 -9.10 0.86
CA HIS A 338 14.32 -9.83 -0.12
C HIS A 338 15.42 -8.94 -0.73
N GLU A 339 16.65 -9.13 -0.29
CA GLU A 339 17.75 -9.21 -1.24
C GLU A 339 18.13 -10.70 -1.32
N PRO A 340 18.23 -11.30 -2.52
CA PRO A 340 19.11 -12.44 -2.66
C PRO A 340 20.50 -11.94 -2.27
N ALA A 341 21.18 -12.67 -1.38
CA ALA A 341 22.60 -12.45 -1.17
C ALA A 341 23.28 -12.41 -2.54
N ASP A 342 24.01 -11.33 -2.82
CA ASP A 342 24.94 -11.25 -3.92
C ASP A 342 25.96 -12.40 -3.76
N ASP A 343 25.66 -13.56 -4.33
CA ASP A 343 26.64 -14.58 -4.64
C ASP A 343 27.44 -14.08 -5.86
N CYS A 344 28.55 -13.43 -5.52
CA CYS A 344 29.81 -13.20 -6.26
C CYS A 344 29.76 -12.97 -7.78
#